data_AF-I1NW64-F1
#
_entry.id   AF-I1NW64-F1
#
_cell.length_a   1.000
_cell.length_b   1.000
_cell.length_c   1.000
_cell.angle_alpha   90.00
_cell.angle_beta   90.00
_cell.angle_gamma   90.00
#
_symmetry.space_group_name_H-M   'P 1'
#
loop_
_entity.id
_entity.type
_entity.pdbx_description
1 polymer ?
#
loop_
_entity_poly.entity_id
_entity_poly.type
_entity_poly.pdbx_seq_one_letter_code
_entity_poly.pdbx_strand_id
1 'polypeptide(L)'
;GEVRRGGGMATPTPMAGEGTLAAVMPRSPSPTASAAAGSAAEAPMLIFLYFHKAIRAELEGLHVAAVRLATERAGDVGALAERCRFFVNIYKHHCDAEDA
;
A
#
# COMPACT_ATOMS: atom_id res chain seq x y z
N GLY A 1 -53.02 -17.54 -35.38
CA GLY A 1 -52.51 -18.73 -36.10
C GLY A 1 -51.51 -19.42 -35.21
N GLU A 2 -51.75 -20.72 -34.98
CA GLU A 2 -50.85 -21.76 -34.44
C GLU A 2 -50.14 -21.58 -33.08
N VAL A 3 -50.74 -22.24 -32.09
CA VAL A 3 -50.11 -22.93 -30.96
C VAL A 3 -49.26 -24.11 -31.46
N ARG A 4 -48.05 -24.27 -30.91
CA ARG A 4 -47.30 -25.56 -30.84
C ARG A 4 -46.71 -25.67 -29.43
N ARG A 5 -47.24 -26.58 -28.61
CA ARG A 5 -46.69 -27.93 -28.28
C ARG A 5 -45.30 -27.85 -27.60
N GLY A 6 -45.04 -28.45 -26.45
CA GLY A 6 -45.82 -29.36 -25.60
C GLY A 6 -44.88 -30.07 -24.60
N GLY A 7 -45.48 -30.80 -23.63
CA GLY A 7 -44.88 -31.85 -22.78
C GLY A 7 -43.78 -31.40 -21.80
N GLY A 8 -43.85 -31.56 -20.48
CA GLY A 8 -44.48 -32.61 -19.68
C GLY A 8 -43.42 -33.64 -19.26
N MET A 9 -43.05 -33.70 -17.97
CA MET A 9 -42.90 -34.93 -17.14
C MET A 9 -42.37 -34.55 -15.75
N ALA A 10 -42.88 -35.23 -14.73
CA ALA A 10 -42.70 -34.98 -13.32
C ALA A 10 -41.57 -35.82 -12.68
N THR A 11 -41.01 -35.30 -11.56
CA THR A 11 -40.39 -36.00 -10.40
C THR A 11 -39.12 -36.83 -10.62
N PRO A 12 -38.28 -37.17 -9.60
CA PRO A 12 -38.49 -37.06 -8.15
C PRO A 12 -37.32 -36.44 -7.35
N THR A 13 -37.61 -36.13 -6.09
CA THR A 13 -36.68 -35.89 -4.97
C THR A 13 -35.75 -37.08 -4.73
N PRO A 14 -34.48 -36.85 -4.39
CA PRO A 14 -33.74 -37.78 -3.53
C PRO A 14 -33.43 -37.16 -2.17
N MET A 15 -33.65 -38.00 -1.15
CA MET A 15 -33.50 -37.77 0.28
C MET A 15 -32.03 -37.66 0.73
N ALA A 16 -31.88 -36.92 1.83
CA ALA A 16 -30.84 -36.91 2.85
C ALA A 16 -29.70 -37.94 2.72
N GLY A 17 -28.47 -37.42 2.65
CA GLY A 17 -27.25 -38.11 3.03
C GLY A 17 -26.52 -37.27 4.07
N GLU A 18 -26.36 -37.82 5.27
CA GLU A 18 -25.53 -37.29 6.35
C GLU A 18 -24.09 -37.08 5.90
N GLY A 19 -23.52 -35.95 6.34
CA GLY A 19 -22.12 -35.63 6.11
C GLY A 19 -21.81 -34.21 6.54
N THR A 20 -22.11 -33.85 7.80
CA THR A 20 -21.60 -32.60 8.37
C THR A 20 -20.10 -32.78 8.58
N LEU A 21 -19.31 -32.51 7.55
CA LEU A 21 -17.89 -32.25 7.66
C LEU A 21 -17.78 -30.99 8.53
N ALA A 22 -17.37 -31.17 9.79
CA ALA A 22 -17.04 -30.06 10.66
C ALA A 22 -15.99 -29.19 9.94
N ALA A 23 -16.41 -28.02 9.48
CA ALA A 23 -15.52 -27.05 8.90
C ALA A 23 -14.53 -26.62 9.99
N VAL A 24 -13.33 -27.20 9.97
CA VAL A 24 -12.16 -26.60 10.62
C VAL A 24 -11.89 -25.32 9.84
N MET A 25 -12.50 -24.23 10.32
CA MET A 25 -12.08 -22.90 9.94
C MET A 25 -10.59 -22.79 10.31
N PRO A 26 -9.68 -22.52 9.37
CA PRO A 26 -8.35 -22.08 9.77
C PRO A 26 -8.57 -20.78 10.53
N ARG A 27 -8.28 -20.79 11.83
CA ARG A 27 -8.28 -19.58 12.63
C ARG A 27 -7.20 -18.70 12.03
N SER A 28 -7.59 -17.74 11.19
CA SER A 28 -6.66 -16.74 10.66
C SER A 28 -5.92 -16.16 11.86
N PRO A 29 -4.58 -16.15 11.88
CA PRO A 29 -3.89 -15.38 12.90
C PRO A 29 -4.35 -13.95 12.69
N SER A 30 -5.07 -13.39 13.67
CA SER A 30 -5.25 -11.96 13.75
C SER A 30 -3.86 -11.35 13.62
N PRO A 31 -3.63 -10.36 12.75
CA PRO A 31 -2.41 -9.60 12.83
C PRO A 31 -2.47 -8.86 14.16
N THR A 32 -1.94 -9.47 15.22
CA THR A 32 -1.28 -8.68 16.25
C THR A 32 -0.06 -8.11 15.54
N ALA A 33 -0.29 -7.06 14.76
CA ALA A 33 0.65 -5.97 14.68
C ALA A 33 0.76 -5.47 16.13
N SER A 34 1.54 -6.19 16.93
CA SER A 34 2.21 -5.59 18.06
C SER A 34 3.09 -4.55 17.43
N ALA A 35 2.51 -3.37 17.23
CA ALA A 35 3.23 -2.13 17.12
C ALA A 35 3.89 -1.93 18.49
N ALA A 36 4.86 -2.77 18.81
CA ALA A 36 6.07 -2.28 19.43
C ALA A 36 6.71 -1.37 18.39
N ALA A 37 6.09 -0.21 18.16
CA ALA A 37 6.80 0.96 17.72
C ALA A 37 7.70 1.31 18.91
N GLY A 38 8.78 0.53 19.05
CA GLY A 38 9.90 0.95 19.87
C GLY A 38 10.24 2.33 19.36
N SER A 39 10.31 3.30 20.28
CA SER A 39 10.68 4.64 19.86
C SER A 39 12.01 4.58 19.13
N ALA A 40 12.30 5.56 18.28
CA ALA A 40 13.60 5.60 17.59
C ALA A 40 14.77 5.55 18.61
N ALA A 41 14.55 5.96 19.86
CA ALA A 41 15.50 5.83 20.97
C ALA A 41 15.68 4.38 21.49
N GLU A 42 14.65 3.53 21.41
CA GLU A 42 14.69 2.13 21.84
C GLU A 42 15.15 1.17 20.73
N ALA A 43 14.97 1.57 19.47
CA ALA A 43 15.45 0.84 18.31
C ALA A 43 16.15 1.80 17.34
N PRO A 44 17.45 2.09 17.56
CA PRO A 44 18.21 3.06 16.76
C PRO A 44 18.20 2.78 15.26
N MET A 45 18.04 1.50 14.85
CA MET A 45 17.89 1.15 13.44
C MET A 45 16.65 1.79 12.78
N LEU A 46 15.63 2.16 13.56
CA LEU A 46 14.44 2.83 13.03
C LEU A 46 14.72 4.26 12.58
N ILE A 47 15.73 4.95 13.14
CA ILE A 47 16.15 6.27 12.66
C ILE A 47 16.52 6.20 11.18
N PHE A 48 17.41 5.27 10.80
CA PHE A 48 17.83 5.10 9.41
C PHE A 48 16.65 4.75 8.51
N LEU A 49 15.77 3.86 8.96
CA LEU A 49 14.58 3.49 8.19
C LEU A 49 13.63 4.68 7.97
N TYR A 50 13.42 5.51 8.98
CA TYR A 50 12.55 6.69 8.86
C TYR A 50 13.14 7.75 7.94
N PHE A 51 14.45 8.00 8.01
CA PHE A 51 15.11 8.93 7.08
C PHE A 51 15.01 8.44 5.64
N HIS A 52 15.29 7.15 5.37
CA HIS A 52 15.13 6.59 4.02
C HIS A 52 13.69 6.71 3.50
N LYS A 53 12.68 6.48 4.36
CA LYS A 53 11.28 6.67 3.98
C LYS A 53 10.95 8.14 3.69
N ALA A 54 11.44 9.06 4.49
CA ALA A 54 11.24 10.49 4.29
C ALA A 54 11.92 10.98 3.00
N ILE A 55 13.16 10.54 2.74
CA ILE A 55 13.90 10.83 1.51
C ILE A 55 13.12 10.36 0.29
N ARG A 56 12.60 9.13 0.31
CA ARG A 56 11.80 8.59 -0.79
C ARG A 56 10.52 9.40 -1.02
N ALA A 57 9.84 9.79 0.05
CA ALA A 57 8.63 10.60 -0.04
C ALA A 57 8.90 12.00 -0.62
N GLU A 58 10.00 12.65 -0.23
CA GLU A 58 10.37 13.96 -0.77
C GLU A 58 10.77 13.86 -2.25
N LEU A 59 11.51 12.83 -2.66
CA LEU A 59 11.85 12.59 -4.06
C LEU A 59 10.61 12.41 -4.94
N GLU A 60 9.62 11.66 -4.47
CA GLU A 60 8.33 11.50 -5.16
C GLU A 60 7.64 12.87 -5.30
N GLY A 61 7.58 13.66 -4.23
CA GLY A 61 6.99 14.99 -4.24
C GLY A 61 7.70 15.97 -5.19
N LEU A 62 9.03 15.91 -5.27
CA LEU A 62 9.82 16.70 -6.21
C LEU A 62 9.57 16.26 -7.66
N HIS A 63 9.48 14.95 -7.90
CA HIS A 63 9.18 14.40 -9.22
C HIS A 63 7.81 14.87 -9.72
N VAL A 64 6.76 14.71 -8.92
CA VAL A 64 5.40 15.17 -9.27
C VAL A 64 5.39 16.67 -9.55
N ALA A 65 6.06 17.48 -8.73
CA ALA A 65 6.14 18.92 -8.94
C ALA A 65 6.88 19.28 -10.24
N ALA A 66 7.97 18.60 -10.55
CA ALA A 66 8.74 18.80 -11.78
C ALA A 66 7.94 18.39 -13.03
N VAL A 67 7.25 17.25 -12.98
CA VAL A 67 6.37 16.80 -14.07
C VAL A 67 5.27 17.82 -14.31
N ARG A 68 4.58 18.27 -13.26
CA ARG A 68 3.52 19.30 -13.38
C ARG A 68 4.03 20.60 -13.99
N LEU A 69 5.20 21.06 -13.56
CA LEU A 69 5.86 22.24 -14.16
C LEU A 69 6.16 22.03 -15.65
N ALA A 70 6.60 20.84 -16.05
CA ALA A 70 6.96 20.54 -17.43
C ALA A 70 5.75 20.35 -18.35
N THR A 71 4.71 19.65 -17.89
CA THR A 71 3.55 19.25 -18.71
C THR A 71 2.44 20.29 -18.70
N GLU A 72 2.18 20.91 -17.56
CA GLU A 72 1.07 21.84 -17.37
C GLU A 72 1.53 23.31 -17.39
N ARG A 73 2.85 23.56 -17.42
CA ARG A 73 3.45 24.90 -17.19
C ARG A 73 2.91 25.56 -15.91
N ALA A 74 2.56 24.74 -14.92
CA ALA A 74 1.92 25.16 -13.69
C ALA A 74 2.84 24.89 -12.49
N GLY A 75 3.00 25.91 -11.66
CA GLY A 75 3.85 25.86 -10.46
C GLY A 75 4.92 26.96 -10.47
N ASP A 76 5.73 26.95 -9.42
CA ASP A 76 6.83 27.90 -9.25
C ASP A 76 8.18 27.17 -9.34
N VAL A 77 8.97 27.53 -10.36
CA VAL A 77 10.31 27.00 -10.60
C VAL A 77 11.26 27.39 -9.46
N GLY A 78 11.12 28.59 -8.90
CA GLY A 78 11.92 29.06 -7.77
C GLY A 78 11.67 28.21 -6.52
N ALA A 79 10.40 28.01 -6.16
CA ALA A 79 10.02 27.13 -5.05
C ALA A 79 10.49 25.69 -5.23
N LEU A 80 10.41 25.13 -6.46
CA LEU A 80 10.94 23.79 -6.73
C LEU A 80 12.47 23.74 -6.57
N ALA A 81 13.18 24.74 -7.09
CA ALA A 81 14.64 24.81 -6.98
C ALA A 81 15.10 24.91 -5.51
N GLU A 82 14.43 25.72 -4.69
CA GLU A 82 14.72 25.82 -3.25
C GLU A 82 14.47 24.49 -2.52
N ARG A 83 13.35 23.81 -2.81
CA ARG A 83 13.09 22.48 -2.24
C ARG A 83 14.15 21.46 -2.63
N CYS A 84 14.59 21.45 -3.89
CA CYS A 84 15.67 20.57 -4.34
C CYS A 84 16.98 20.86 -3.60
N ARG A 85 17.36 22.15 -3.43
CA ARG A 85 18.58 22.53 -2.70
C ARG A 85 18.52 22.11 -1.24
N PHE A 86 17.40 22.37 -0.59
CA PHE A 86 17.16 21.95 0.79
C PHE A 86 17.27 20.43 0.93
N PHE A 87 16.61 19.68 0.05
CA PHE A 87 16.67 18.22 0.03
C PHE A 87 18.11 17.71 -0.13
N VAL A 88 18.87 18.23 -1.10
CA VAL A 88 20.28 17.83 -1.30
C VAL A 88 21.12 18.12 -0.06
N ASN A 89 20.89 19.24 0.62
CA ASN A 89 21.61 19.56 1.85
C ASN A 89 21.30 18.57 2.98
N ILE A 90 20.02 18.25 3.20
CA ILE A 90 19.60 17.26 4.20
C ILE A 90 20.14 15.86 3.86
N TYR A 91 20.07 15.46 2.59
CA TYR A 91 20.59 14.17 2.13
C TYR A 91 22.09 14.03 2.40
N LYS A 92 22.88 15.08 2.12
CA LYS A 92 24.31 15.09 2.45
C LYS A 92 24.57 14.90 3.93
N HIS A 93 23.88 15.67 4.79
CA HIS A 93 24.02 15.52 6.23
C HIS A 93 23.62 14.12 6.73
N HIS A 94 22.64 13.48 6.09
CA HIS A 94 22.26 12.11 6.42
C HIS A 94 23.35 11.12 6.06
N CYS A 95 23.90 11.18 4.85
CA CYS A 95 25.02 10.32 4.43
C CYS A 95 26.25 10.54 5.32
N ASP A 96 26.62 11.80 5.59
CA ASP A 96 27.76 12.12 6.47
C ASP A 96 27.56 11.55 7.89
N ALA A 97 26.32 11.49 8.39
CA ALA A 97 25.99 10.91 9.69
C ALA A 97 25.96 9.37 9.69
N GLU A 98 25.78 8.73 8.52
CA GLU A 98 25.85 7.28 8.36
C GLU A 98 27.30 6.78 8.20
N ASP A 99 28.16 7.61 7.62
CA ASP A 99 29.56 7.27 7.32
C ASP A 99 30.53 7.52 8.51
N ALA A 100 30.10 8.24 9.55
CA ALA A 100 30.92 8.64 10.71
C ALA A 100 30.96 7.57 11.83
#